data_AF-A0A5M8Q4Y8-F1
#
_entry.id   AF-A0A5M8Q4Y8-F1
#
_cell.length_a   1.000
_cell.length_b   1.000
_cell.length_c   1.000
_cell.angle_alpha   90.00
_cell.angle_beta   90.00
_cell.angle_gamma   90.00
#
_symmetry.space_group_name_H-M   'P 1'
#
loop_
_entity.id
_entity.type
_entity.pdbx_description
1 polymer ?
#
loop_
_entity_poly.entity_id
_entity_poly.type
_entity_poly.pdbx_seq_one_letter_code
_entity_poly.pdbx_strand_id
1 'polypeptide(L)'
;MQRRGWWLVLLGLLLPGSAQALAGDRRLGRVGIVATLGLLALAAVALLLWFAWRSALLTVVGNSIGLLVVEVLLIAYAVLWLVLGLDTLRLARLPKVAGRARAGIAIVSILATVAPAALAGYGATIVDATRGLVGDVFDFARPAVEPIDGRYTFLLLGGDAGEDRQGLRADSMTVVTVNAETGAATMIGVPRNLRNAPFSPGSPMWGPWPDGFDCETSDCLLNGTYTYGEANPELYPDAAANGSSPGIEATRDAVEGVTGLELQFFVLVDMHGFEDLVNALGGLEIEVTERVPIAIEGEVVRDWIEPGLQRLDGHDALWYARSRAGTSDYARMERQRQVQEALIRQFTPQTLLTKYTELANAGQDMVQSDIPQSMIGSLSELALETRQLPITNLELVPDSGVNTGDPDFEQIHAMVAAALAEADAIAPPTESPAP
;
A
#
# COMPACT_ATOMS: atom_id res chain seq x y z
N MET A 1 45.81 31.41 -10.76
CA MET A 1 44.79 31.17 -9.71
C MET A 1 43.43 30.76 -10.29
N GLN A 2 42.95 31.40 -11.36
CA GLN A 2 41.65 31.09 -11.98
C GLN A 2 41.48 29.62 -12.44
N ARG A 3 42.41 29.07 -13.24
CA ARG A 3 42.35 27.65 -13.68
C ARG A 3 42.32 26.67 -12.51
N ARG A 4 43.08 26.93 -11.46
CA ARG A 4 43.12 26.11 -10.24
C ARG A 4 41.78 26.12 -9.50
N GLY A 5 41.13 27.27 -9.40
CA GLY A 5 39.80 27.37 -8.77
C GLY A 5 38.76 26.54 -9.50
N TRP A 6 38.68 26.65 -10.83
CA TRP A 6 37.77 25.82 -11.64
C TRP A 6 38.04 24.32 -11.50
N TRP A 7 39.31 23.90 -11.52
CA TRP A 7 39.65 22.49 -11.34
C TRP A 7 39.23 21.93 -9.98
N LEU A 8 39.43 22.68 -8.89
CA LEU A 8 39.03 22.22 -7.56
C LEU A 8 37.51 22.07 -7.44
N VAL A 9 36.74 22.97 -8.04
CA VAL A 9 35.26 22.91 -8.02
C VAL A 9 34.75 21.75 -8.86
N LEU A 10 35.29 21.55 -10.07
CA LEU A 10 34.90 20.44 -10.94
C LEU A 10 35.26 19.09 -10.32
N LEU A 11 36.45 18.96 -9.74
CA LEU A 11 36.87 17.75 -9.04
C LEU A 11 35.96 17.47 -7.84
N GLY A 12 35.69 18.48 -7.02
CA GLY A 12 34.79 18.35 -5.87
C GLY A 12 33.36 17.96 -6.24
N LEU A 13 32.87 18.39 -7.41
CA LEU A 13 31.55 18.01 -7.94
C LEU A 13 31.52 16.56 -8.46
N LEU A 14 32.54 16.15 -9.22
CA LEU A 14 32.59 14.81 -9.82
C LEU A 14 32.87 13.71 -8.79
N LEU A 15 33.75 14.01 -7.82
CA LEU A 15 34.13 13.09 -6.76
C LEU A 15 34.34 13.88 -5.46
N PRO A 16 33.33 13.97 -4.59
CA PRO A 16 33.41 14.67 -3.31
C PRO A 16 34.65 14.26 -2.51
N GLY A 17 35.37 15.23 -1.97
CA GLY A 17 36.60 15.01 -1.20
C GLY A 17 37.89 15.01 -2.05
N SER A 18 37.80 14.93 -3.37
CA SER A 18 38.97 14.99 -4.25
C SER A 18 39.70 16.35 -4.20
N ALA A 19 38.95 17.46 -4.05
CA ALA A 19 39.53 18.81 -3.89
C ALA A 19 40.37 18.92 -2.61
N GLN A 20 39.87 18.37 -1.49
CA GLN A 20 40.54 18.30 -0.20
C GLN A 20 41.77 17.39 -0.27
N ALA A 21 41.65 16.22 -0.91
CA ALA A 21 42.75 15.29 -1.08
C ALA A 21 43.93 15.91 -1.87
N LEU A 22 43.61 16.73 -2.87
CA LEU A 22 44.59 17.37 -3.73
C LEU A 22 45.22 18.63 -3.11
N ALA A 23 44.42 19.48 -2.45
CA ALA A 23 44.83 20.84 -2.08
C ALA A 23 44.58 21.23 -0.62
N GLY A 24 43.99 20.36 0.20
CA GLY A 24 43.59 20.61 1.59
C GLY A 24 43.95 19.47 2.54
N ASP A 25 43.04 19.13 3.45
CA ASP A 25 43.23 18.02 4.40
C ASP A 25 42.96 16.66 3.74
N ARG A 26 43.99 15.82 3.68
CA ARG A 26 43.92 14.48 3.09
C ARG A 26 43.00 13.53 3.87
N ARG A 27 42.83 13.71 5.18
CA ARG A 27 41.92 12.89 5.98
C ARG A 27 40.48 13.21 5.60
N LEU A 28 40.13 14.49 5.56
CA LEU A 28 38.79 14.95 5.14
C LEU A 28 38.50 14.53 3.70
N GLY A 29 39.47 14.69 2.80
CA GLY A 29 39.34 14.24 1.41
C GLY A 29 39.12 12.73 1.27
N ARG A 30 39.81 11.92 2.09
CA ARG A 30 39.59 10.46 2.11
C ARG A 30 38.18 10.10 2.58
N VAL A 31 37.65 10.78 3.60
CA VAL A 31 36.28 10.56 4.08
C VAL A 31 35.28 10.81 2.95
N GLY A 32 35.41 11.93 2.23
CA GLY A 32 34.55 12.25 1.08
C GLY A 32 34.57 11.19 -0.02
N ILE A 33 35.77 10.78 -0.42
CA ILE A 33 35.95 9.79 -1.49
C ILE A 33 35.40 8.43 -1.05
N VAL A 34 35.73 7.96 0.16
CA VAL A 34 35.28 6.66 0.67
C VAL A 34 33.76 6.64 0.82
N ALA A 35 33.13 7.70 1.33
CA ALA A 35 31.68 7.80 1.43
C ALA A 35 31.02 7.74 0.06
N THR A 36 31.55 8.47 -0.94
CA THR A 36 31.03 8.45 -2.31
C THR A 36 31.15 7.06 -2.94
N LEU A 37 32.33 6.43 -2.82
CA LEU A 37 32.54 5.07 -3.34
C LEU A 37 31.67 4.04 -2.61
N GLY A 38 31.46 4.21 -1.30
CA GLY A 38 30.56 3.38 -0.50
C GLY A 38 29.12 3.47 -0.99
N LEU A 39 28.60 4.68 -1.24
CA LEU A 39 27.26 4.87 -1.80
C LEU A 39 27.13 4.28 -3.20
N LEU A 40 28.14 4.45 -4.06
CA LEU A 40 28.15 3.83 -5.39
C LEU A 40 28.18 2.30 -5.31
N ALA A 41 28.92 1.74 -4.36
CA ALA A 41 28.94 0.30 -4.12
C ALA A 41 27.58 -0.20 -3.61
N LEU A 42 26.93 0.53 -2.68
CA LEU A 42 25.58 0.22 -2.21
C LEU A 42 24.56 0.29 -3.35
N ALA A 43 24.64 1.32 -4.21
CA ALA A 43 23.78 1.44 -5.38
C ALA A 43 24.00 0.29 -6.38
N ALA A 44 25.26 -0.12 -6.59
CA ALA A 44 25.59 -1.26 -7.43
C ALA A 44 25.05 -2.58 -6.83
N VAL A 45 25.17 -2.78 -5.51
CA VAL A 45 24.59 -3.94 -4.82
C VAL A 45 23.06 -3.93 -4.93
N ALA A 46 22.41 -2.78 -4.70
CA ALA A 46 20.97 -2.65 -4.87
C ALA A 46 20.54 -2.96 -6.32
N LEU A 47 21.29 -2.49 -7.31
CA LEU A 47 21.04 -2.80 -8.72
C LEU A 47 21.21 -4.31 -9.01
N LEU A 48 22.25 -4.94 -8.46
CA LEU A 48 22.45 -6.39 -8.59
C LEU A 48 21.30 -7.16 -7.93
N LEU A 49 20.88 -6.77 -6.73
CA LEU A 49 19.74 -7.37 -6.04
C LEU A 49 18.44 -7.17 -6.82
N TRP A 50 18.23 -6.01 -7.46
CA TRP A 50 17.04 -5.77 -8.28
C TRP A 50 16.87 -6.80 -9.40
N PHE A 51 17.97 -7.21 -10.04
CA PHE A 51 17.94 -8.21 -11.12
C PHE A 51 18.08 -9.65 -10.63
N ALA A 52 18.77 -9.88 -9.51
CA ALA A 52 19.00 -11.21 -8.99
C ALA A 52 17.87 -11.67 -8.06
N TRP A 53 17.51 -10.87 -7.05
CA TRP A 53 16.58 -11.17 -5.96
C TRP A 53 15.78 -9.93 -5.56
N ARG A 54 14.79 -9.58 -6.38
CA ARG A 54 14.01 -8.36 -6.24
C ARG A 54 13.25 -8.30 -4.91
N SER A 55 12.59 -9.38 -4.50
CA SER A 55 11.88 -9.46 -3.22
C SER A 55 12.80 -9.17 -2.03
N ALA A 56 14.03 -9.70 -2.01
CA ALA A 56 14.99 -9.41 -0.94
C ALA A 56 15.33 -7.92 -0.85
N LEU A 57 15.53 -7.26 -2.00
CA LEU A 57 15.74 -5.81 -2.02
C LEU A 57 14.51 -5.08 -1.49
N LEU A 58 13.31 -5.43 -1.98
CA LEU A 58 12.04 -4.80 -1.57
C LEU A 58 11.76 -4.99 -0.08
N THR A 59 12.08 -6.14 0.51
CA THR A 59 11.95 -6.35 1.97
C THR A 59 12.92 -5.45 2.74
N VAL A 60 14.16 -5.28 2.26
CA VAL A 60 15.14 -4.40 2.92
C VAL A 60 14.71 -2.94 2.81
N VAL A 61 14.33 -2.47 1.63
CA VAL A 61 13.95 -1.05 1.42
C VAL A 61 12.50 -0.75 1.74
N GLY A 62 11.69 -1.77 2.02
CA GLY A 62 10.27 -1.66 2.37
C GLY A 62 10.00 -1.86 3.86
N ASN A 63 11.02 -2.16 4.68
CA ASN A 63 10.89 -2.26 6.14
C ASN A 63 11.32 -0.97 6.83
N SER A 64 10.69 -0.63 7.97
CA SER A 64 10.97 0.61 8.71
C SER A 64 12.45 0.78 9.11
N ILE A 65 13.16 -0.30 9.47
CA ILE A 65 14.59 -0.24 9.85
C ILE A 65 15.46 0.05 8.63
N GLY A 66 15.22 -0.63 7.51
CA GLY A 66 16.01 -0.41 6.30
C GLY A 66 15.83 1.00 5.77
N LEU A 67 14.60 1.53 5.79
CA LEU A 67 14.30 2.92 5.47
C LEU A 67 15.02 3.89 6.41
N LEU A 68 15.04 3.64 7.73
CA LEU A 68 15.80 4.46 8.69
C LEU A 68 17.30 4.51 8.35
N VAL A 69 17.90 3.37 7.97
CA VAL A 69 19.32 3.33 7.58
C VAL A 69 19.55 4.18 6.33
N VAL A 70 18.68 4.09 5.33
CA VAL A 70 18.76 4.90 4.10
C VAL A 70 18.62 6.39 4.42
N GLU A 71 17.65 6.76 5.25
CA GLU A 71 17.41 8.14 5.71
C GLU A 71 18.67 8.73 6.37
N VAL A 72 19.23 8.01 7.35
CA VAL A 72 20.45 8.43 8.07
C VAL A 72 21.63 8.59 7.11
N LEU A 73 21.80 7.68 6.15
CA LEU A 73 22.86 7.76 5.15
C LEU A 73 22.69 8.99 4.24
N LEU A 74 21.46 9.32 3.82
CA LEU A 74 21.16 10.49 3.01
C LEU A 74 21.44 11.79 3.77
N ILE A 75 21.01 11.89 5.04
CA ILE A 75 21.29 13.05 5.90
C ILE A 75 22.79 13.21 6.12
N ALA A 76 23.50 12.12 6.44
CA ALA A 76 24.94 12.13 6.63
C ALA A 76 25.67 12.59 5.35
N TYR A 77 25.21 12.14 4.18
CA TYR A 77 25.78 12.54 2.90
C TYR A 77 25.48 13.99 2.54
N ALA A 78 24.29 14.51 2.85
CA ALA A 78 23.95 15.91 2.71
C ALA A 78 24.89 16.81 3.53
N VAL A 79 25.11 16.45 4.80
CA VAL A 79 26.05 17.16 5.69
C VAL A 79 27.48 17.08 5.14
N LEU A 80 27.90 15.91 4.65
CA LEU A 80 29.23 15.73 4.06
C LEU A 80 29.43 16.64 2.85
N TRP A 81 28.44 16.75 1.97
CA TRP A 81 28.48 17.68 0.83
C TRP A 81 28.65 19.13 1.26
N LEU A 82 27.90 19.58 2.29
CA LEU A 82 28.04 20.93 2.83
C LEU A 82 29.45 21.18 3.38
N VAL A 83 29.99 20.24 4.17
CA VAL A 83 31.34 20.35 4.75
C VAL A 83 32.41 20.41 3.66
N LEU A 84 32.38 19.49 2.70
CA LEU A 84 33.36 19.42 1.61
C LEU A 84 33.23 20.61 0.66
N GLY A 85 32.01 21.05 0.36
CA GLY A 85 31.76 22.19 -0.50
C GLY A 85 32.24 23.52 0.10
N LEU A 86 31.95 23.75 1.39
CA LEU A 86 32.44 24.92 2.13
C LEU A 86 33.97 24.94 2.22
N ASP A 87 34.61 23.79 2.46
CA ASP A 87 36.07 23.73 2.44
C ASP A 87 36.64 23.90 1.02
N THR A 88 35.95 23.42 -0.02
CA THR A 88 36.34 23.66 -1.42
C THR A 88 36.32 25.14 -1.77
N LEU A 89 35.31 25.88 -1.30
CA LEU A 89 35.23 27.34 -1.41
C LEU A 89 36.43 28.04 -0.73
N ARG A 90 36.82 27.57 0.46
CA ARG A 90 38.02 28.05 1.17
C ARG A 90 39.29 27.77 0.37
N LEU A 91 39.44 26.57 -0.17
CA LEU A 91 40.61 26.13 -0.96
C LEU A 91 40.73 26.85 -2.31
N ALA A 92 39.60 27.24 -2.92
CA ALA A 92 39.56 27.99 -4.16
C ALA A 92 40.21 29.39 -4.06
N ARG A 93 40.40 29.91 -2.83
CA ARG A 93 41.03 31.21 -2.55
C ARG A 93 40.44 32.34 -3.42
N LEU A 94 39.10 32.44 -3.42
CA LEU A 94 38.33 33.41 -4.21
C LEU A 94 38.85 34.86 -4.17
N PRO A 95 39.35 35.40 -3.03
CA PRO A 95 39.91 36.75 -3.00
C PRO A 95 41.13 36.97 -3.91
N LYS A 96 41.81 35.90 -4.34
CA LYS A 96 42.97 35.94 -5.26
C LYS A 96 42.59 35.74 -6.73
N VAL A 97 41.31 35.60 -7.05
CA VAL A 97 40.79 35.49 -8.42
C VAL A 97 40.33 36.86 -8.89
N ALA A 98 40.69 37.28 -10.10
CA ALA A 98 40.38 38.59 -10.65
C ALA A 98 39.07 38.61 -11.47
N GLY A 99 38.38 39.75 -11.45
CA GLY A 99 37.27 40.07 -12.36
C GLY A 99 36.05 39.15 -12.28
N ARG A 100 35.33 39.01 -13.41
CA ARG A 100 34.08 38.24 -13.54
C ARG A 100 34.23 36.75 -13.21
N ALA A 101 35.44 36.20 -13.34
CA ALA A 101 35.73 34.81 -13.01
C ALA A 101 35.59 34.48 -11.52
N ARG A 102 35.78 35.47 -10.62
CA ARG A 102 35.54 35.29 -9.19
C ARG A 102 34.08 34.96 -8.90
N ALA A 103 33.16 35.73 -9.49
CA ALA A 103 31.73 35.52 -9.34
C ALA A 103 31.30 34.16 -9.92
N GLY A 104 31.79 33.82 -11.11
CA GLY A 104 31.51 32.53 -11.75
C GLY A 104 31.93 31.33 -10.91
N ILE A 105 33.17 31.31 -10.39
CA ILE A 105 33.67 30.22 -9.54
C ILE A 105 32.85 30.15 -8.24
N ALA A 106 32.53 31.29 -7.61
CA ALA A 106 31.74 31.32 -6.39
C ALA A 106 30.33 30.74 -6.61
N ILE A 107 29.63 31.18 -7.66
CA ILE A 107 28.27 30.69 -8.00
C ILE A 107 28.30 29.19 -8.26
N VAL A 108 29.21 28.72 -9.12
CA VAL A 108 29.28 27.29 -9.46
C VAL A 108 29.66 26.45 -8.24
N SER A 109 30.57 26.93 -7.37
CA SER A 109 30.92 26.21 -6.14
C SER A 109 29.74 26.11 -5.18
N ILE A 110 28.97 27.19 -5.03
CA ILE A 110 27.78 27.19 -4.19
C ILE A 110 26.74 26.22 -4.76
N LEU A 111 26.46 26.27 -6.06
CA LEU A 111 25.54 25.33 -6.70
C LEU A 111 26.02 23.88 -6.59
N ALA A 112 27.30 23.62 -6.81
CA ALA A 112 27.92 22.31 -6.66
C ALA A 112 27.91 21.78 -5.22
N THR A 113 27.72 22.66 -4.23
CA THR A 113 27.61 22.29 -2.81
C THR A 113 26.15 22.11 -2.40
N VAL A 114 25.32 23.11 -2.71
CA VAL A 114 23.94 23.19 -2.25
C VAL A 114 23.04 22.23 -3.02
N ALA A 115 23.19 22.09 -4.34
CA ALA A 115 22.29 21.24 -5.12
C ALA A 115 22.35 19.75 -4.72
N PRO A 116 23.54 19.12 -4.57
CA PRO A 116 23.61 17.73 -4.11
C PRO A 116 23.18 17.56 -2.65
N ALA A 117 23.52 18.51 -1.77
CA ALA A 117 23.10 18.48 -0.37
C ALA A 117 21.57 18.61 -0.24
N ALA A 118 20.96 19.52 -1.00
CA ALA A 118 19.51 19.70 -1.05
C ALA A 118 18.82 18.46 -1.64
N LEU A 119 19.38 17.84 -2.68
CA LEU A 119 18.84 16.61 -3.26
C LEU A 119 18.89 15.45 -2.26
N ALA A 120 20.00 15.27 -1.55
CA ALA A 120 20.13 14.25 -0.52
C ALA A 120 19.19 14.52 0.68
N GLY A 121 19.07 15.77 1.11
CA GLY A 121 18.14 16.17 2.17
C GLY A 121 16.68 15.95 1.78
N TYR A 122 16.29 16.29 0.56
CA TYR A 122 14.96 16.00 0.02
C TYR A 122 14.71 14.49 -0.13
N GLY A 123 15.73 13.73 -0.53
CA GLY A 123 15.70 12.28 -0.50
C GLY A 123 15.40 11.73 0.89
N ALA A 124 16.03 12.29 1.93
CA ALA A 124 15.78 11.86 3.30
C ALA A 124 14.33 12.13 3.75
N THR A 125 13.74 13.28 3.38
CA THR A 125 12.32 13.55 3.69
C THR A 125 11.37 12.60 2.97
N ILE A 126 11.71 12.16 1.75
CA ILE A 126 10.96 11.12 1.03
C ILE A 126 10.98 9.81 1.82
N VAL A 127 12.18 9.39 2.23
CA VAL A 127 12.39 8.12 2.92
C VAL A 127 11.73 8.11 4.29
N ASP A 128 11.79 9.21 5.05
CA ASP A 128 11.15 9.33 6.36
C ASP A 128 9.62 9.23 6.25
N ALA A 129 9.01 9.94 5.30
CA ALA A 129 7.57 9.83 5.06
C ALA A 129 7.16 8.42 4.60
N THR A 130 7.95 7.78 3.74
CA THR A 130 7.73 6.37 3.34
C THR A 130 7.85 5.43 4.55
N ARG A 131 8.81 5.69 5.44
CA ARG A 131 9.04 4.93 6.67
C ARG A 131 7.87 5.05 7.64
N GLY A 132 7.31 6.25 7.77
CA GLY A 132 6.09 6.51 8.53
C GLY A 132 4.92 5.69 8.00
N LEU A 133 4.60 5.84 6.70
CA LEU A 133 3.53 5.09 6.05
C LEU A 133 3.69 3.56 6.22
N VAL A 134 4.90 3.03 6.02
CA VAL A 134 5.17 1.60 6.23
C VAL A 134 4.95 1.19 7.70
N GLY A 135 5.38 2.03 8.64
CA GLY A 135 5.24 1.78 10.07
C GLY A 135 3.79 1.82 10.55
N ASP A 136 2.95 2.64 9.91
CA ASP A 136 1.54 2.82 10.29
C ASP A 136 0.66 1.73 9.66
N VAL A 137 0.96 1.32 8.42
CA VAL A 137 0.13 0.34 7.66
C VAL A 137 0.53 -1.11 7.88
N PHE A 138 1.82 -1.41 8.10
CA PHE A 138 2.31 -2.78 8.18
C PHE A 138 2.86 -3.11 9.56
N ASP A 139 2.47 -4.26 10.10
CA ASP A 139 2.84 -4.68 11.44
C ASP A 139 4.32 -5.11 11.49
N PHE A 140 5.09 -4.44 12.35
CA PHE A 140 6.50 -4.74 12.58
C PHE A 140 6.71 -5.95 13.51
N ALA A 141 5.77 -6.21 14.43
CA ALA A 141 5.90 -7.23 15.47
C ALA A 141 5.56 -8.64 14.98
N ARG A 142 4.77 -8.74 13.91
CA ARG A 142 4.29 -10.03 13.38
C ARG A 142 5.36 -10.72 12.51
N PRO A 143 5.59 -12.04 12.68
CA PRO A 143 6.47 -12.79 11.80
C PRO A 143 5.83 -13.02 10.43
N ALA A 144 6.66 -13.34 9.42
CA ALA A 144 6.16 -13.82 8.13
C ALA A 144 5.35 -15.11 8.31
N VAL A 145 4.28 -15.24 7.54
CA VAL A 145 3.39 -16.41 7.54
C VAL A 145 3.55 -17.16 6.22
N GLU A 146 3.53 -18.49 6.27
CA GLU A 146 3.52 -19.33 5.07
C GLU A 146 2.12 -19.36 4.43
N PRO A 147 2.03 -19.54 3.10
CA PRO A 147 0.74 -19.63 2.43
C PRO A 147 -0.04 -20.89 2.84
N ILE A 148 -1.35 -20.76 3.03
CA ILE A 148 -2.27 -21.87 3.31
C ILE A 148 -2.70 -22.49 1.99
N ASP A 149 -2.50 -23.81 1.83
CA ASP A 149 -2.80 -24.54 0.59
C ASP A 149 -2.21 -23.88 -0.67
N GLY A 150 -1.01 -23.31 -0.54
CA GLY A 150 -0.30 -22.61 -1.63
C GLY A 150 -0.84 -21.21 -1.95
N ARG A 151 -1.68 -20.63 -1.09
CA ARG A 151 -2.29 -19.30 -1.28
C ARG A 151 -2.09 -18.38 -0.10
N TYR A 152 -2.08 -17.08 -0.37
CA TYR A 152 -2.30 -16.05 0.65
C TYR A 152 -3.75 -15.55 0.60
N THR A 153 -4.38 -15.43 1.76
CA THR A 153 -5.78 -15.00 1.90
C THR A 153 -5.87 -13.67 2.65
N PHE A 154 -6.58 -12.71 2.07
CA PHE A 154 -6.76 -11.35 2.60
C PHE A 154 -8.24 -11.04 2.73
N LEU A 155 -8.64 -10.47 3.87
CA LEU A 155 -9.94 -9.86 4.07
C LEU A 155 -9.85 -8.35 3.83
N LEU A 156 -10.45 -7.87 2.75
CA LEU A 156 -10.60 -6.44 2.49
C LEU A 156 -11.91 -5.95 3.09
N LEU A 157 -11.81 -5.01 4.02
CA LEU A 157 -12.94 -4.36 4.67
C LEU A 157 -13.03 -2.90 4.23
N GLY A 158 -14.23 -2.46 3.88
CA GLY A 158 -14.54 -1.05 3.66
C GLY A 158 -15.61 -0.59 4.64
N GLY A 159 -15.33 0.46 5.39
CA GLY A 159 -16.22 1.00 6.41
C GLY A 159 -15.99 2.49 6.67
N ASP A 160 -16.90 3.11 7.41
CA ASP A 160 -16.85 4.53 7.79
C ASP A 160 -16.30 4.66 9.23
N ALA A 161 -14.98 4.52 9.35
CA ALA A 161 -14.17 4.18 10.53
C ALA A 161 -13.50 5.35 11.25
N GLY A 162 -13.88 6.59 10.94
CA GLY A 162 -13.32 7.75 11.65
C GLY A 162 -13.43 7.62 13.18
N GLU A 163 -12.36 7.98 13.90
CA GLU A 163 -12.22 7.84 15.36
C GLU A 163 -13.37 8.45 16.19
N ASP A 164 -14.13 9.37 15.59
CA ASP A 164 -15.27 10.06 16.19
C ASP A 164 -16.63 9.34 16.03
N ARG A 165 -16.68 8.16 15.39
CA ARG A 165 -17.95 7.44 15.13
C ARG A 165 -18.08 6.13 15.91
N GLN A 166 -18.96 6.12 16.91
CA GLN A 166 -19.48 4.87 17.47
C GLN A 166 -20.48 4.24 16.50
N GLY A 167 -20.27 2.96 16.15
CA GLY A 167 -21.22 2.16 15.35
C GLY A 167 -20.80 1.86 13.91
N LEU A 168 -19.51 1.62 13.65
CA LEU A 168 -19.06 1.12 12.36
C LEU A 168 -19.72 -0.22 12.00
N ARG A 169 -20.16 -0.33 10.74
CA ARG A 169 -20.51 -1.59 10.07
C ARG A 169 -19.63 -1.69 8.83
N ALA A 170 -18.99 -2.84 8.63
CA ALA A 170 -18.29 -3.13 7.39
C ALA A 170 -19.32 -3.22 6.25
N ASP A 171 -19.29 -2.26 5.33
CA ASP A 171 -20.25 -2.15 4.22
C ASP A 171 -19.71 -2.77 2.92
N SER A 172 -18.41 -3.07 2.88
CA SER A 172 -17.74 -3.85 1.86
C SER A 172 -16.90 -4.93 2.55
N MET A 173 -17.08 -6.18 2.14
CA MET A 173 -16.33 -7.33 2.62
C MET A 173 -15.95 -8.17 1.40
N THR A 174 -14.66 -8.20 1.08
CA THR A 174 -14.13 -8.98 -0.04
C THR A 174 -13.02 -9.87 0.45
N VAL A 175 -13.08 -11.17 0.18
CA VAL A 175 -11.94 -12.06 0.36
C VAL A 175 -11.13 -12.08 -0.92
N VAL A 176 -9.84 -11.76 -0.82
CA VAL A 176 -8.90 -11.90 -1.93
C VAL A 176 -7.97 -13.06 -1.62
N THR A 177 -7.93 -14.04 -2.51
CA THR A 177 -6.95 -15.13 -2.45
C THR A 177 -5.97 -14.97 -3.59
N VAL A 178 -4.68 -15.24 -3.33
CA VAL A 178 -3.63 -15.15 -4.35
C VAL A 178 -2.77 -16.40 -4.29
N ASN A 179 -2.67 -17.12 -5.40
CA ASN A 179 -1.76 -18.28 -5.51
C ASN A 179 -0.32 -17.80 -5.37
N ALA A 180 0.42 -18.34 -4.40
CA ALA A 180 1.76 -17.88 -4.02
C ALA A 180 2.84 -18.18 -5.08
N GLU A 181 2.57 -19.06 -6.03
CA GLU A 181 3.51 -19.41 -7.11
C GLU A 181 3.20 -18.70 -8.43
N THR A 182 1.92 -18.50 -8.75
CA THR A 182 1.51 -17.97 -10.07
C THR A 182 1.06 -16.52 -10.04
N GLY A 183 0.67 -16.00 -8.87
CA GLY A 183 0.00 -14.70 -8.74
C GLY A 183 -1.46 -14.71 -9.20
N ALA A 184 -2.04 -15.86 -9.57
CA ALA A 184 -3.45 -15.92 -9.94
C ALA A 184 -4.33 -15.59 -8.73
N ALA A 185 -5.22 -14.60 -8.88
CA ALA A 185 -6.04 -14.10 -7.80
C ALA A 185 -7.54 -14.39 -7.99
N THR A 186 -8.21 -14.67 -6.88
CA THR A 186 -9.67 -14.76 -6.80
C THR A 186 -10.20 -13.72 -5.84
N MET A 187 -11.17 -12.92 -6.26
CA MET A 187 -11.91 -12.00 -5.39
C MET A 187 -13.31 -12.55 -5.14
N ILE A 188 -13.65 -12.70 -3.85
CA ILE A 188 -14.93 -13.25 -3.39
C ILE A 188 -15.66 -12.15 -2.63
N GLY A 189 -16.69 -11.57 -3.24
CA GLY A 189 -17.53 -10.56 -2.61
C GLY A 189 -18.55 -11.20 -1.66
N VAL A 190 -18.51 -10.81 -0.39
CA VAL A 190 -19.39 -11.33 0.65
C VAL A 190 -20.43 -10.28 1.02
N PRO A 191 -21.74 -10.54 0.81
CA PRO A 191 -22.75 -9.51 0.97
C PRO A 191 -23.02 -9.19 2.45
N ARG A 192 -23.04 -7.89 2.76
CA ARG A 192 -23.27 -7.40 4.12
C ARG A 192 -24.60 -7.84 4.75
N ASN A 193 -25.59 -8.16 3.92
CA ASN A 193 -26.93 -8.54 4.34
C ASN A 193 -27.15 -10.07 4.42
N LEU A 194 -26.09 -10.86 4.40
CA LEU A 194 -26.16 -12.30 4.58
C LEU A 194 -26.66 -12.62 6.01
N ARG A 195 -27.70 -13.45 6.11
CA ARG A 195 -28.27 -13.92 7.39
C ARG A 195 -27.59 -15.18 7.89
N ASN A 196 -27.68 -15.44 9.19
CA ASN A 196 -27.27 -16.69 9.82
C ASN A 196 -25.80 -17.04 9.56
N ALA A 197 -24.94 -16.03 9.48
CA ALA A 197 -23.53 -16.24 9.18
C ALA A 197 -22.90 -17.17 10.24
N PRO A 198 -22.31 -18.31 9.86
CA PRO A 198 -21.56 -19.16 10.77
C PRO A 198 -20.21 -18.52 11.05
N PHE A 199 -19.47 -19.07 12.01
CA PHE A 199 -18.13 -18.61 12.37
C PHE A 199 -17.08 -19.69 12.11
N SER A 200 -15.81 -19.31 12.05
CA SER A 200 -14.71 -20.27 11.96
C SER A 200 -14.67 -21.22 13.16
N PRO A 201 -14.13 -22.45 12.99
CA PRO A 201 -13.99 -23.39 14.10
C PRO A 201 -13.18 -22.80 15.26
N GLY A 202 -13.77 -22.80 16.45
CA GLY A 202 -13.11 -22.26 17.66
C GLY A 202 -13.29 -20.76 17.87
N SER A 203 -14.03 -20.06 16.99
CA SER A 203 -14.39 -18.66 17.20
C SER A 203 -15.07 -18.44 18.57
N PRO A 204 -14.69 -17.40 19.33
CA PRO A 204 -15.39 -16.99 20.55
C PRO A 204 -16.88 -16.69 20.32
N MET A 205 -17.26 -16.34 19.09
CA MET A 205 -18.63 -16.00 18.71
C MET A 205 -19.59 -17.18 18.82
N TRP A 206 -19.11 -18.42 18.75
CA TRP A 206 -19.93 -19.61 18.98
C TRP A 206 -20.52 -19.69 20.40
N GLY A 207 -19.93 -18.99 21.38
CA GLY A 207 -20.46 -18.90 22.74
C GLY A 207 -21.81 -18.17 22.79
N PRO A 208 -21.87 -16.88 22.44
CA PRO A 208 -23.13 -16.13 22.39
C PRO A 208 -24.04 -16.51 21.21
N TRP A 209 -23.49 -17.00 20.10
CA TRP A 209 -24.21 -17.30 18.85
C TRP A 209 -23.98 -18.74 18.39
N PRO A 210 -24.51 -19.75 19.10
CA PRO A 210 -24.22 -21.16 18.85
C PRO A 210 -24.76 -21.69 17.51
N ASP A 211 -25.79 -21.05 16.95
CA ASP A 211 -26.45 -21.45 15.71
C ASP A 211 -26.12 -20.49 14.54
N GLY A 212 -25.06 -19.69 14.68
CA GLY A 212 -24.70 -18.61 13.76
C GLY A 212 -25.28 -17.26 14.19
N PHE A 213 -24.87 -16.21 13.48
CA PHE A 213 -25.30 -14.83 13.76
C PHE A 213 -26.74 -14.61 13.26
N ASP A 214 -27.73 -15.00 14.08
CA ASP A 214 -29.16 -14.91 13.75
C ASP A 214 -29.94 -14.18 14.86
N CYS A 215 -30.72 -13.16 14.47
CA CYS A 215 -31.75 -12.57 15.31
C CYS A 215 -32.90 -11.98 14.50
N GLU A 216 -34.02 -11.72 15.19
CA GLU A 216 -35.26 -11.23 14.57
C GLU A 216 -35.13 -9.84 13.92
N THR A 217 -34.14 -9.03 14.34
CA THR A 217 -33.90 -7.69 13.79
C THR A 217 -32.90 -7.71 12.65
N SER A 218 -32.83 -6.62 11.87
CA SER A 218 -31.80 -6.43 10.85
C SER A 218 -30.39 -6.20 11.42
N ASP A 219 -30.21 -6.33 12.74
CA ASP A 219 -28.92 -6.12 13.39
C ASP A 219 -28.01 -7.34 13.34
N CYS A 220 -28.58 -8.54 13.12
CA CYS A 220 -27.83 -9.78 12.96
C CYS A 220 -27.63 -10.18 11.50
N LEU A 221 -27.40 -9.18 10.64
CA LEU A 221 -26.83 -9.40 9.32
C LEU A 221 -25.31 -9.50 9.45
N LEU A 222 -24.63 -10.10 8.48
CA LEU A 222 -23.17 -10.29 8.52
C LEU A 222 -22.39 -9.03 8.92
N ASN A 223 -22.75 -7.84 8.42
CA ASN A 223 -22.06 -6.60 8.82
C ASN A 223 -22.25 -6.17 10.29
N GLY A 224 -23.26 -6.70 10.96
CA GLY A 224 -23.49 -6.48 12.39
C GLY A 224 -22.48 -7.20 13.27
N THR A 225 -21.77 -8.21 12.75
CA THR A 225 -20.70 -8.92 13.48
C THR A 225 -19.61 -7.97 13.93
N TYR A 226 -19.24 -6.99 13.09
CA TYR A 226 -18.33 -5.92 13.45
C TYR A 226 -18.80 -5.16 14.69
N THR A 227 -20.03 -4.64 14.64
CA THR A 227 -20.62 -3.86 15.74
C THR A 227 -20.74 -4.70 17.02
N TYR A 228 -21.08 -5.98 16.89
CA TYR A 228 -21.15 -6.90 18.01
C TYR A 228 -19.77 -7.13 18.64
N GLY A 229 -18.73 -7.36 17.83
CA GLY A 229 -17.36 -7.51 18.30
C GLY A 229 -16.88 -6.29 19.09
N GLU A 230 -17.07 -5.09 18.54
CA GLU A 230 -16.72 -3.83 19.22
C GLU A 230 -17.47 -3.64 20.56
N ALA A 231 -18.73 -4.09 20.63
CA ALA A 231 -19.54 -4.01 21.84
C ALA A 231 -19.15 -5.05 22.90
N ASN A 232 -18.43 -6.11 22.53
CA ASN A 232 -18.03 -7.22 23.41
C ASN A 232 -16.51 -7.49 23.28
N PRO A 233 -15.65 -6.50 23.61
CA PRO A 233 -14.21 -6.60 23.43
C PRO A 233 -13.57 -7.74 24.24
N GLU A 234 -14.22 -8.21 25.31
CA GLU A 234 -13.77 -9.35 26.11
C GLU A 234 -13.76 -10.68 25.35
N LEU A 235 -14.46 -10.78 24.22
CA LEU A 235 -14.39 -11.95 23.34
C LEU A 235 -13.06 -12.02 22.57
N TYR A 236 -12.42 -10.87 22.34
CA TYR A 236 -11.17 -10.74 21.60
C TYR A 236 -10.14 -9.91 22.37
N PRO A 237 -9.67 -10.38 23.55
CA PRO A 237 -8.81 -9.60 24.45
C PRO A 237 -7.44 -9.25 23.83
N ASP A 238 -6.99 -10.05 22.87
CA ASP A 238 -5.68 -9.88 22.23
C ASP A 238 -5.75 -9.09 20.90
N ALA A 239 -6.94 -8.68 20.44
CA ALA A 239 -7.11 -8.02 19.13
C ALA A 239 -6.23 -6.76 19.00
N ALA A 240 -6.30 -5.86 19.98
CA ALA A 240 -5.50 -4.62 19.98
C ALA A 240 -3.99 -4.89 20.03
N ALA A 241 -3.56 -5.94 20.75
CA ALA A 241 -2.15 -6.32 20.81
C ALA A 241 -1.62 -6.88 19.48
N ASN A 242 -2.51 -7.41 18.65
CA ASN A 242 -2.24 -7.94 17.32
C ASN A 242 -2.52 -6.93 16.19
N GLY A 243 -2.66 -5.64 16.52
CA GLY A 243 -2.90 -4.58 15.52
C GLY A 243 -4.29 -4.64 14.87
N SER A 244 -5.27 -5.25 15.54
CA SER A 244 -6.64 -5.43 15.06
C SER A 244 -7.66 -4.86 16.07
N SER A 245 -8.95 -5.01 15.78
CA SER A 245 -10.03 -4.66 16.68
C SER A 245 -10.98 -5.86 16.90
N PRO A 246 -11.70 -5.91 18.03
CA PRO A 246 -12.71 -6.94 18.25
C PRO A 246 -13.77 -7.03 17.14
N GLY A 247 -14.15 -5.90 16.52
CA GLY A 247 -15.05 -5.89 15.38
C GLY A 247 -14.45 -6.51 14.12
N ILE A 248 -13.18 -6.25 13.84
CA ILE A 248 -12.46 -6.85 12.70
C ILE A 248 -12.35 -8.37 12.89
N GLU A 249 -11.95 -8.84 14.07
CA GLU A 249 -11.82 -10.28 14.35
C GLU A 249 -13.18 -11.00 14.32
N ALA A 250 -14.24 -10.40 14.88
CA ALA A 250 -15.60 -10.97 14.78
C ALA A 250 -16.09 -11.06 13.33
N THR A 251 -15.78 -10.06 12.51
CA THR A 251 -16.11 -10.07 11.08
C THR A 251 -15.28 -11.11 10.33
N ARG A 252 -13.99 -11.22 10.64
CA ARG A 252 -13.10 -12.24 10.08
C ARG A 252 -13.64 -13.63 10.33
N ASP A 253 -13.91 -13.98 11.60
CA ASP A 253 -14.44 -15.30 11.98
C ASP A 253 -15.73 -15.63 11.20
N ALA A 254 -16.62 -14.65 11.04
CA ALA A 254 -17.85 -14.84 10.30
C ALA A 254 -17.60 -15.06 8.80
N VAL A 255 -16.71 -14.28 8.19
CA VAL A 255 -16.37 -14.43 6.77
C VAL A 255 -15.63 -15.75 6.52
N GLU A 256 -14.76 -16.20 7.42
CA GLU A 256 -14.14 -17.53 7.37
C GLU A 256 -15.20 -18.63 7.40
N GLY A 257 -16.19 -18.53 8.31
CA GLY A 257 -17.31 -19.47 8.37
C GLY A 257 -18.14 -19.49 7.07
N VAL A 258 -18.46 -18.30 6.54
CA VAL A 258 -19.25 -18.15 5.29
C VAL A 258 -18.51 -18.73 4.09
N THR A 259 -17.22 -18.42 3.94
CA THR A 259 -16.43 -18.78 2.75
C THR A 259 -15.79 -20.17 2.84
N GLY A 260 -15.59 -20.68 4.05
CA GLY A 260 -14.83 -21.91 4.32
C GLY A 260 -13.32 -21.74 4.17
N LEU A 261 -12.82 -20.50 4.11
CA LEU A 261 -11.40 -20.18 3.97
C LEU A 261 -10.83 -19.68 5.29
N GLU A 262 -9.57 -20.02 5.58
CA GLU A 262 -8.80 -19.39 6.64
C GLU A 262 -8.19 -18.08 6.13
N LEU A 263 -8.41 -16.98 6.86
CA LEU A 263 -8.04 -15.63 6.49
C LEU A 263 -6.76 -15.21 7.23
N GLN A 264 -5.65 -15.13 6.49
CA GLN A 264 -4.34 -14.84 7.08
C GLN A 264 -4.15 -13.37 7.43
N PHE A 265 -4.73 -12.47 6.63
CA PHE A 265 -4.54 -11.03 6.76
C PHE A 265 -5.85 -10.28 6.60
N PHE A 266 -5.92 -9.07 7.14
CA PHE A 266 -6.95 -8.09 6.82
C PHE A 266 -6.35 -6.77 6.33
N VAL A 267 -7.15 -6.03 5.56
CA VAL A 267 -6.92 -4.62 5.25
C VAL A 267 -8.25 -3.91 5.38
N LEU A 268 -8.38 -3.04 6.37
CA LEU A 268 -9.54 -2.16 6.55
C LEU A 268 -9.20 -0.79 5.98
N VAL A 269 -10.01 -0.30 5.06
CA VAL A 269 -9.90 1.04 4.48
C VAL A 269 -11.08 1.90 4.93
N ASP A 270 -10.78 3.04 5.54
CA ASP A 270 -11.78 4.05 5.88
C ASP A 270 -12.24 4.82 4.63
N MET A 271 -13.50 5.28 4.62
CA MET A 271 -14.08 6.04 3.51
C MET A 271 -13.36 7.36 3.26
N HIS A 272 -12.94 8.10 4.31
CA HIS A 272 -12.18 9.33 4.11
C HIS A 272 -10.79 9.02 3.55
N GLY A 273 -10.15 7.98 4.09
CA GLY A 273 -8.87 7.52 3.57
C GLY A 273 -8.93 7.01 2.13
N PHE A 274 -10.05 6.43 1.71
CA PHE A 274 -10.24 5.98 0.35
C PHE A 274 -10.19 7.14 -0.66
N GLU A 275 -10.87 8.26 -0.41
CA GLU A 275 -10.87 9.41 -1.33
C GLU A 275 -9.44 9.94 -1.53
N ASP A 276 -8.72 10.13 -0.42
CA ASP A 276 -7.37 10.68 -0.46
C ASP A 276 -6.37 9.70 -1.08
N LEU A 277 -6.52 8.38 -0.83
CA LEU A 277 -5.76 7.33 -1.51
C LEU A 277 -5.96 7.42 -3.04
N VAL A 278 -7.20 7.48 -3.52
CA VAL A 278 -7.48 7.58 -4.96
C VAL A 278 -6.92 8.86 -5.56
N ASN A 279 -7.07 9.99 -4.87
CA ASN A 279 -6.52 11.28 -5.30
C ASN A 279 -4.99 11.25 -5.38
N ALA A 280 -4.32 10.64 -4.39
CA ALA A 280 -2.87 10.47 -4.38
C ALA A 280 -2.37 9.64 -5.57
N LEU A 281 -3.11 8.58 -5.94
CA LEU A 281 -2.85 7.76 -7.12
C LEU A 281 -3.09 8.50 -8.45
N GLY A 282 -3.78 9.65 -8.41
CA GLY A 282 -4.11 10.46 -9.60
C GLY A 282 -5.43 10.06 -10.27
N GLY A 283 -6.34 9.42 -9.50
CA GLY A 283 -7.64 8.92 -9.92
C GLY A 283 -7.61 7.48 -10.45
N LEU A 284 -8.75 6.80 -10.38
CA LEU A 284 -8.93 5.43 -10.89
C LEU A 284 -9.52 5.43 -12.29
N GLU A 285 -8.94 4.64 -13.19
CA GLU A 285 -9.49 4.42 -14.53
C GLU A 285 -10.50 3.27 -14.45
N ILE A 286 -11.78 3.58 -14.71
CA ILE A 286 -12.90 2.65 -14.57
C ILE A 286 -13.78 2.76 -15.82
N GLU A 287 -14.17 1.60 -16.36
CA GLU A 287 -15.18 1.50 -17.40
C GLU A 287 -16.57 1.53 -16.75
N VAL A 288 -17.24 2.69 -16.78
CA VAL A 288 -18.57 2.84 -16.20
C VAL A 288 -19.62 2.32 -17.20
N THR A 289 -20.22 1.17 -16.94
CA THR A 289 -21.16 0.54 -17.89
C THR A 289 -22.54 1.20 -17.90
N GLU A 290 -22.95 1.79 -16.78
CA GLU A 290 -24.25 2.41 -16.61
C GLU A 290 -24.15 3.70 -15.79
N ARG A 291 -25.13 4.58 -15.96
CA ARG A 291 -25.13 5.90 -15.34
C ARG A 291 -25.38 5.76 -13.83
N VAL A 292 -24.46 6.24 -13.00
CA VAL A 292 -24.55 6.13 -11.54
C VAL A 292 -24.93 7.48 -10.93
N PRO A 293 -26.01 7.57 -10.15
CA PRO A 293 -26.39 8.80 -9.47
C PRO A 293 -25.47 9.11 -8.30
N ILE A 294 -25.06 10.37 -8.14
CA ILE A 294 -24.37 10.85 -6.93
C ILE A 294 -25.44 11.26 -5.92
N ALA A 295 -25.97 10.28 -5.19
CA ALA A 295 -26.98 10.46 -4.16
C ALA A 295 -27.08 9.23 -3.24
N ILE A 296 -27.49 9.46 -2.00
CA ILE A 296 -27.98 8.38 -1.14
C ILE A 296 -29.44 8.05 -1.46
N GLU A 297 -29.88 6.85 -1.06
CA GLU A 297 -31.25 6.40 -1.27
C GLU A 297 -32.26 7.36 -0.63
N GLY A 298 -33.23 7.84 -1.43
CA GLY A 298 -34.26 8.78 -0.99
C GLY A 298 -33.93 10.27 -1.20
N GLU A 299 -32.72 10.61 -1.63
CA GLU A 299 -32.35 12.00 -1.96
C GLU A 299 -32.60 12.39 -3.41
N VAL A 300 -32.72 13.69 -3.66
CA VAL A 300 -32.80 14.24 -5.02
C VAL A 300 -31.44 14.12 -5.68
N VAL A 301 -31.36 13.35 -6.76
CA VAL A 301 -30.15 13.24 -7.57
C VAL A 301 -29.83 14.57 -8.23
N ARG A 302 -28.65 15.12 -7.95
CA ARG A 302 -28.17 16.39 -8.52
C ARG A 302 -27.07 16.20 -9.55
N ASP A 303 -26.23 15.20 -9.36
CA ASP A 303 -25.10 14.89 -10.23
C ASP A 303 -25.03 13.39 -10.56
N TRP A 304 -24.27 13.06 -11.60
CA TRP A 304 -24.18 11.73 -12.17
C TRP A 304 -22.75 11.42 -12.62
N ILE A 305 -22.36 10.16 -12.46
CA ILE A 305 -21.21 9.58 -13.13
C ILE A 305 -21.73 8.96 -14.43
N GLU A 306 -21.28 9.50 -15.55
CA GLU A 306 -21.78 9.12 -16.88
C GLU A 306 -21.15 7.81 -17.37
N PRO A 307 -21.78 7.04 -18.29
CA PRO A 307 -21.16 5.84 -18.86
C PRO A 307 -19.90 6.12 -19.70
N GLY A 308 -18.99 5.15 -19.72
CA GLY A 308 -17.77 5.09 -20.53
C GLY A 308 -16.49 4.99 -19.71
N LEU A 309 -15.37 4.71 -20.41
CA LEU A 309 -14.03 4.76 -19.84
C LEU A 309 -13.70 6.17 -19.37
N GLN A 310 -13.51 6.32 -18.06
CA GLN A 310 -13.14 7.60 -17.48
C GLN A 310 -12.23 7.42 -16.28
N ARG A 311 -11.58 8.52 -15.89
CA ARG A 311 -10.75 8.58 -14.70
C ARG A 311 -11.51 9.28 -13.60
N LEU A 312 -11.94 8.51 -12.60
CA LEU A 312 -12.65 8.99 -11.43
C LEU A 312 -11.63 9.50 -10.40
N ASP A 313 -11.82 10.70 -9.89
CA ASP A 313 -11.08 11.17 -8.72
C ASP A 313 -11.62 10.52 -7.43
N GLY A 314 -11.06 10.87 -6.27
CA GLY A 314 -11.45 10.25 -4.99
C GLY A 314 -12.93 10.41 -4.68
N HIS A 315 -13.48 11.61 -4.92
CA HIS A 315 -14.89 11.90 -4.71
C HIS A 315 -15.78 11.03 -5.61
N ASP A 316 -15.50 11.03 -6.92
CA ASP A 316 -16.33 10.29 -7.87
C ASP A 316 -16.16 8.77 -7.71
N ALA A 317 -14.95 8.29 -7.39
CA ALA A 317 -14.71 6.87 -7.11
C ALA A 317 -15.44 6.41 -5.84
N LEU A 318 -15.47 7.25 -4.80
CA LEU A 318 -16.22 6.92 -3.57
C LEU A 318 -17.72 6.88 -3.86
N TRP A 319 -18.25 7.85 -4.58
CA TRP A 319 -19.67 7.84 -4.98
C TRP A 319 -20.02 6.68 -5.89
N TYR A 320 -19.11 6.30 -6.79
CA TYR A 320 -19.25 5.12 -7.62
C TYR A 320 -19.40 3.86 -6.77
N ALA A 321 -18.59 3.70 -5.73
CA ALA A 321 -18.64 2.58 -4.79
C ALA A 321 -19.78 2.65 -3.75
N ARG A 322 -20.33 3.84 -3.45
CA ARG A 322 -21.32 4.04 -2.37
C ARG A 322 -22.76 4.17 -2.84
N SER A 323 -22.99 4.74 -4.01
CA SER A 323 -24.34 5.11 -4.44
C SER A 323 -25.29 3.90 -4.48
N ARG A 324 -26.49 4.08 -3.91
CA ARG A 324 -27.58 3.09 -3.90
C ARG A 324 -28.85 3.61 -4.57
N ALA A 325 -28.86 4.87 -4.98
CA ALA A 325 -30.07 5.47 -5.53
C ALA A 325 -30.47 4.75 -6.83
N GLY A 326 -31.64 4.11 -6.81
CA GLY A 326 -32.18 3.37 -7.96
C GLY A 326 -31.47 2.06 -8.30
N THR A 327 -30.57 1.56 -7.44
CA THR A 327 -29.79 0.33 -7.67
C THR A 327 -29.85 -0.62 -6.47
N SER A 328 -29.59 -1.91 -6.69
CA SER A 328 -29.57 -2.91 -5.60
C SER A 328 -28.27 -2.83 -4.77
N ASP A 329 -28.28 -3.41 -3.57
CA ASP A 329 -27.06 -3.58 -2.75
C ASP A 329 -25.99 -4.38 -3.52
N TYR A 330 -26.41 -5.34 -4.35
CA TYR A 330 -25.54 -6.17 -5.17
C TYR A 330 -24.90 -5.40 -6.33
N ALA A 331 -25.63 -4.47 -6.96
CA ALA A 331 -25.03 -3.54 -7.93
C ALA A 331 -24.02 -2.57 -7.28
N ARG A 332 -24.15 -2.30 -5.97
CA ARG A 332 -23.11 -1.58 -5.21
C ARG A 332 -21.88 -2.46 -4.99
N MET A 333 -22.06 -3.72 -4.60
CA MET A 333 -20.95 -4.67 -4.43
C MET A 333 -20.14 -4.85 -5.72
N GLU A 334 -20.82 -4.99 -6.85
CA GLU A 334 -20.17 -5.05 -8.17
C GLU A 334 -19.26 -3.84 -8.42
N ARG A 335 -19.74 -2.63 -8.16
CA ARG A 335 -18.94 -1.39 -8.32
C ARG A 335 -17.80 -1.31 -7.30
N GLN A 336 -18.02 -1.75 -6.07
CA GLN A 336 -16.95 -1.84 -5.06
C GLN A 336 -15.83 -2.78 -5.53
N ARG A 337 -16.17 -3.93 -6.11
CA ARG A 337 -15.20 -4.85 -6.70
C ARG A 337 -14.43 -4.20 -7.85
N GLN A 338 -15.12 -3.54 -8.78
CA GLN A 338 -14.46 -2.84 -9.90
C GLN A 338 -13.47 -1.78 -9.42
N VAL A 339 -13.81 -1.04 -8.36
CA VAL A 339 -12.91 -0.09 -7.70
C VAL A 339 -11.69 -0.80 -7.08
N GLN A 340 -11.90 -1.91 -6.37
CA GLN A 340 -10.81 -2.69 -5.77
C GLN A 340 -9.88 -3.28 -6.85
N GLU A 341 -10.42 -3.79 -7.96
CA GLU A 341 -9.62 -4.26 -9.09
C GLU A 341 -8.82 -3.13 -9.74
N ALA A 342 -9.43 -1.95 -9.93
CA ALA A 342 -8.75 -0.78 -10.47
C ALA A 342 -7.59 -0.36 -9.55
N LEU A 343 -7.80 -0.39 -8.23
CA LEU A 343 -6.75 -0.16 -7.24
C LEU A 343 -5.61 -1.17 -7.35
N ILE A 344 -5.91 -2.48 -7.35
CA ILE A 344 -4.89 -3.54 -7.51
C ILE A 344 -4.10 -3.34 -8.81
N ARG A 345 -4.77 -2.99 -9.90
CA ARG A 345 -4.13 -2.72 -11.20
C ARG A 345 -3.27 -1.47 -11.22
N GLN A 346 -3.56 -0.45 -10.42
CA GLN A 346 -2.79 0.81 -10.38
C GLN A 346 -1.74 0.88 -9.28
N PHE A 347 -1.89 0.07 -8.23
CA PHE A 347 -0.96 0.05 -7.11
C PHE A 347 0.36 -0.60 -7.52
N THR A 348 1.47 0.13 -7.40
CA THR A 348 2.82 -0.38 -7.67
C THR A 348 3.82 0.19 -6.67
N PRO A 349 4.96 -0.49 -6.43
CA PRO A 349 6.04 0.08 -5.63
C PRO A 349 6.54 1.43 -6.17
N GLN A 350 6.46 1.66 -7.48
CA GLN A 350 6.81 2.94 -8.09
C GLN A 350 5.77 4.02 -7.75
N THR A 351 4.49 3.67 -7.74
CA THR A 351 3.40 4.58 -7.36
C THR A 351 3.56 4.99 -5.89
N LEU A 352 3.84 4.04 -5.00
CA LEU A 352 4.14 4.33 -3.58
C LEU A 352 5.30 5.33 -3.42
N LEU A 353 6.42 5.10 -4.11
CA LEU A 353 7.59 5.99 -4.02
C LEU A 353 7.35 7.37 -4.62
N THR A 354 6.54 7.48 -5.68
CA THR A 354 6.30 8.75 -6.38
C THR A 354 5.18 9.57 -5.78
N LYS A 355 4.23 8.92 -5.08
CA LYS A 355 3.04 9.54 -4.46
C LYS A 355 3.10 9.59 -2.93
N TYR A 356 4.28 9.34 -2.38
CA TYR A 356 4.49 9.18 -0.94
C TYR A 356 4.05 10.41 -0.12
N THR A 357 4.17 11.63 -0.65
CA THR A 357 3.83 12.86 0.09
C THR A 357 2.33 12.97 0.22
N GLU A 358 1.63 12.68 -0.88
CA GLU A 358 0.17 12.66 -0.94
C GLU A 358 -0.37 11.53 -0.06
N LEU A 359 0.20 10.33 -0.12
CA LEU A 359 -0.22 9.18 0.70
C LEU A 359 0.04 9.37 2.20
N ALA A 360 1.17 9.97 2.59
CA ALA A 360 1.48 10.23 3.99
C ALA A 360 0.62 11.38 4.57
N ASN A 361 0.27 12.39 3.76
CA ASN A 361 -0.58 13.50 4.19
C ASN A 361 -2.09 13.15 4.19
N ALA A 362 -2.49 12.18 3.37
CA ALA A 362 -3.84 11.65 3.27
C ALA A 362 -4.35 10.99 4.57
N GLY A 363 -3.44 10.67 5.50
CA GLY A 363 -3.79 10.32 6.89
C GLY A 363 -3.15 9.02 7.35
N GLN A 364 -2.64 9.01 8.57
CA GLN A 364 -2.09 7.82 9.21
C GLN A 364 -3.20 6.83 9.65
N ASP A 365 -4.46 7.28 9.68
CA ASP A 365 -5.62 6.51 10.17
C ASP A 365 -6.47 5.90 9.02
N MET A 366 -5.98 5.94 7.78
CA MET A 366 -6.74 5.54 6.59
C MET A 366 -6.87 4.03 6.40
N VAL A 367 -5.81 3.30 6.73
CA VAL A 367 -5.67 1.87 6.44
C VAL A 367 -5.16 1.17 7.69
N GLN A 368 -5.94 0.22 8.19
CA GLN A 368 -5.49 -0.70 9.24
C GLN A 368 -5.24 -2.07 8.63
N SER A 369 -4.15 -2.72 9.03
CA SER A 369 -3.75 -4.01 8.49
C SER A 369 -2.83 -4.75 9.47
N ASP A 370 -2.91 -6.08 9.44
CA ASP A 370 -2.04 -6.98 10.19
C ASP A 370 -1.00 -7.69 9.29
N ILE A 371 -0.77 -7.15 8.09
CA ILE A 371 0.23 -7.67 7.15
C ILE A 371 1.64 -7.39 7.72
N PRO A 372 2.48 -8.43 7.91
CA PRO A 372 3.83 -8.26 8.42
C PRO A 372 4.73 -7.44 7.49
N GLN A 373 5.52 -6.51 8.04
CA GLN A 373 6.51 -5.76 7.26
C GLN A 373 7.51 -6.65 6.51
N SER A 374 7.84 -7.82 7.07
CA SER A 374 8.75 -8.77 6.42
C SER A 374 8.20 -9.33 5.11
N MET A 375 6.88 -9.31 4.91
CA MET A 375 6.20 -9.83 3.73
C MET A 375 5.98 -8.78 2.64
N ILE A 376 6.30 -7.51 2.88
CA ILE A 376 6.14 -6.43 1.89
C ILE A 376 6.85 -6.79 0.58
N GLY A 377 8.07 -7.34 0.64
CA GLY A 377 8.82 -7.70 -0.55
C GLY A 377 8.18 -8.80 -1.38
N SER A 378 7.77 -9.91 -0.74
CA SER A 378 7.13 -11.05 -1.41
C SER A 378 5.73 -10.71 -1.91
N LEU A 379 4.92 -10.01 -1.11
CA LEU A 379 3.58 -9.60 -1.51
C LEU A 379 3.60 -8.51 -2.60
N SER A 380 4.60 -7.63 -2.61
CA SER A 380 4.78 -6.66 -3.71
C SER A 380 5.14 -7.35 -5.02
N GLU A 381 5.97 -8.40 -4.98
CA GLU A 381 6.31 -9.20 -6.15
C GLU A 381 5.06 -9.93 -6.67
N LEU A 382 4.33 -10.58 -5.76
CA LEU A 382 3.09 -11.27 -6.06
C LEU A 382 2.00 -10.34 -6.64
N ALA A 383 1.87 -9.12 -6.10
CA ALA A 383 0.96 -8.11 -6.64
C ALA A 383 1.32 -7.72 -8.07
N LEU A 384 2.62 -7.64 -8.42
CA LEU A 384 3.05 -7.33 -9.79
C LEU A 384 2.77 -8.47 -10.77
N GLU A 385 2.80 -9.72 -10.32
CA GLU A 385 2.41 -10.91 -11.09
C GLU A 385 0.89 -10.93 -11.29
N THR A 386 0.14 -10.75 -10.20
CA THR A 386 -1.33 -10.69 -10.20
C THR A 386 -1.87 -9.69 -11.23
N ARG A 387 -1.25 -8.50 -11.33
CA ARG A 387 -1.65 -7.44 -12.27
C ARG A 387 -1.57 -7.83 -13.74
N GLN A 388 -0.79 -8.87 -14.08
CA GLN A 388 -0.63 -9.35 -15.45
C GLN A 388 -1.63 -10.45 -15.80
N LEU A 389 -2.39 -10.93 -14.82
CA LEU A 389 -3.36 -12.01 -14.96
C LEU A 389 -4.79 -11.48 -14.85
N PRO A 390 -5.77 -12.15 -15.48
CA PRO A 390 -7.17 -11.91 -15.15
C PRO A 390 -7.44 -12.31 -13.69
N ILE A 391 -8.33 -11.57 -13.04
CA ILE A 391 -8.80 -11.87 -11.68
C ILE A 391 -10.10 -12.65 -11.80
N THR A 392 -10.17 -13.80 -11.14
CA THR A 392 -11.42 -14.59 -11.06
C THR A 392 -12.33 -13.96 -10.02
N ASN A 393 -13.59 -13.73 -10.36
CA ASN A 393 -14.54 -13.02 -9.49
C ASN A 393 -15.71 -13.92 -9.12
N LEU A 394 -16.02 -14.00 -7.82
CA LEU A 394 -17.17 -14.69 -7.27
C LEU A 394 -17.95 -13.74 -6.36
N GLU A 395 -19.14 -13.34 -6.78
CA GLU A 395 -20.05 -12.55 -5.93
C GLU A 395 -21.04 -13.50 -5.28
N LEU A 396 -21.12 -13.54 -3.95
CA LEU A 396 -22.06 -14.40 -3.22
C LEU A 396 -23.46 -13.80 -3.14
N VAL A 397 -24.05 -13.49 -4.30
CA VAL A 397 -25.31 -12.74 -4.45
C VAL A 397 -26.40 -13.58 -5.13
N PRO A 398 -27.68 -13.16 -5.12
CA PRO A 398 -28.76 -13.91 -5.77
C PRO A 398 -28.54 -14.23 -7.25
N ASP A 399 -27.86 -13.34 -7.99
CA ASP A 399 -27.58 -13.56 -9.41
C ASP A 399 -26.60 -14.72 -9.65
N SER A 400 -25.75 -15.07 -8.67
CA SER A 400 -24.90 -16.26 -8.71
C SER A 400 -25.55 -17.50 -8.10
N GLY A 401 -26.80 -17.38 -7.62
CA GLY A 401 -27.57 -18.47 -7.02
C GLY A 401 -27.54 -18.51 -5.49
N VAL A 402 -26.98 -17.50 -4.82
CA VAL A 402 -26.93 -17.44 -3.35
C VAL A 402 -28.15 -16.71 -2.78
N ASN A 403 -28.93 -17.38 -1.94
CA ASN A 403 -30.01 -16.74 -1.19
C ASN A 403 -29.47 -16.10 0.10
N THR A 404 -29.27 -14.78 0.11
CA THR A 404 -28.74 -14.07 1.29
C THR A 404 -29.68 -14.07 2.50
N GLY A 405 -30.98 -14.33 2.30
CA GLY A 405 -31.96 -14.43 3.38
C GLY A 405 -32.03 -15.80 4.06
N ASP A 406 -31.60 -16.85 3.37
CA ASP A 406 -31.54 -18.23 3.84
C ASP A 406 -30.39 -18.94 3.09
N PRO A 407 -29.13 -18.63 3.43
CA PRO A 407 -27.98 -19.09 2.68
C PRO A 407 -27.66 -20.57 2.92
N ASP A 408 -27.36 -21.29 1.85
CA ASP A 408 -26.79 -22.63 1.90
C ASP A 408 -25.25 -22.53 1.93
N PHE A 409 -24.65 -22.70 3.10
CA PHE A 409 -23.20 -22.57 3.27
C PHE A 409 -22.42 -23.71 2.61
N GLU A 410 -22.99 -24.92 2.49
CA GLU A 410 -22.32 -26.01 1.76
C GLU A 410 -22.24 -25.68 0.27
N GLN A 411 -23.31 -25.09 -0.29
CA GLN A 411 -23.29 -24.58 -1.65
C GLN A 411 -22.25 -23.46 -1.82
N ILE A 412 -22.20 -22.49 -0.89
CA ILE A 412 -21.24 -21.39 -0.93
C ILE A 412 -19.79 -21.92 -0.91
N HIS A 413 -19.47 -22.87 -0.02
CA HIS A 413 -18.14 -23.47 0.06
C HIS A 413 -17.76 -24.18 -1.25
N ALA A 414 -18.72 -24.87 -1.88
CA ALA A 414 -18.49 -25.49 -3.19
C ALA A 414 -18.25 -24.46 -4.30
N MET A 415 -18.96 -23.34 -4.28
CA MET A 415 -18.75 -22.22 -5.23
C MET A 415 -17.39 -21.59 -5.05
N VAL A 416 -16.96 -21.36 -3.80
CA VAL A 416 -15.62 -20.85 -3.47
C VAL A 416 -14.55 -21.80 -3.98
N ALA A 417 -14.64 -23.10 -3.68
CA ALA A 417 -13.68 -24.09 -4.16
C ALA A 417 -13.58 -24.14 -5.69
N ALA A 418 -14.72 -24.01 -6.40
CA ALA A 418 -14.74 -23.96 -7.86
C ALA A 418 -14.06 -22.70 -8.41
N ALA A 419 -14.29 -21.53 -7.81
CA ALA A 419 -13.64 -20.28 -8.21
C ALA A 419 -12.12 -20.32 -7.99
N LEU A 420 -11.66 -20.91 -6.89
CA LEU A 420 -10.23 -21.13 -6.64
C LEU A 420 -9.61 -22.05 -7.69
N ALA A 421 -10.28 -23.17 -8.01
CA ALA A 421 -9.80 -24.10 -9.04
C ALA A 421 -9.76 -23.45 -10.44
N GLU A 422 -10.72 -22.58 -10.75
CA GLU A 422 -10.71 -21.78 -11.99
C GLU A 422 -9.49 -20.85 -12.03
N ALA A 423 -9.21 -20.14 -10.93
CA ALA A 423 -8.06 -19.27 -10.86
C ALA A 423 -6.72 -20.02 -11.00
N ASP A 424 -6.60 -21.22 -10.43
CA ASP A 424 -5.40 -22.05 -10.60
C ASP A 424 -5.20 -22.54 -12.04
N ALA A 425 -6.27 -22.65 -12.81
CA ALA A 425 -6.18 -23.00 -14.23
C ALA A 425 -5.66 -21.84 -15.09
N ILE A 426 -5.57 -20.62 -14.56
CA ILE A 426 -4.97 -19.48 -15.23
C ILE A 426 -3.44 -19.69 -15.25
N ALA A 427 -2.95 -20.18 -16.38
CA ALA A 427 -1.51 -20.33 -16.57
C ALA A 427 -0.82 -18.95 -16.59
N PRO A 428 0.35 -18.80 -15.94
CA PRO A 428 1.16 -17.60 -16.10
C PRO A 428 1.51 -17.43 -17.59
N PRO A 429 1.62 -16.19 -18.11
CA PRO A 429 1.98 -15.96 -19.50
C PRO A 429 3.30 -16.66 -19.79
N THR A 430 3.26 -17.69 -20.64
CA THR A 430 4.43 -18.42 -21.10
C THR A 430 5.50 -17.42 -21.50
N GLU A 431 6.70 -17.50 -20.89
CA GLU A 431 7.84 -16.67 -21.26
C GLU A 431 7.97 -16.66 -22.79
N SER A 432 7.76 -15.50 -23.40
CA SER A 432 8.10 -15.33 -24.81
C SER A 432 9.60 -15.58 -24.91
N PRO A 433 10.07 -16.52 -25.76
CA PRO A 433 11.50 -16.75 -25.89
C PRO A 433 12.13 -15.44 -26.35
N ALA A 434 13.02 -14.90 -25.52
CA ALA A 434 13.72 -13.64 -25.79
C ALA A 434 14.34 -13.67 -27.20
N PRO A 435 14.20 -12.60 -28.01
CA PRO A 435 14.89 -12.48 -29.28
C PRO A 435 16.41 -12.35 -29.13
#